data_AF-A0ABD0PDB2-F1
#
_entry.id   AF-A0ABD0PDB2-F1
#
_cell.length_a   1.000
_cell.length_b   1.000
_cell.length_c   1.000
_cell.angle_alpha   90.00
_cell.angle_beta   90.00
_cell.angle_gamma   90.00
#
_symmetry.space_group_name_H-M   'P 1'
#
loop_
_entity.id
_entity.type
_entity.pdbx_description
1 polymer ?
#
loop_
_entity_poly.entity_id
_entity_poly.type
_entity_poly.pdbx_seq_one_letter_code
_entity_poly.pdbx_strand_id
1 'polypeptide(L)' 'SLVSMTATQVKVNRALSVPPVPFDLPLMADPTQMVTVSPPAAHIGPGPVQMRLISYELREGQ' A
#
# COMPACT_ATOMS: atom_id res chain seq x y z
N SER A 1 9.61 9.85 -29.44
CA SER A 1 8.55 8.85 -29.28
C SER A 1 8.13 8.80 -27.83
N LEU A 2 6.89 9.19 -27.51
CA LEU A 2 6.35 9.14 -26.15
C LEU A 2 5.83 7.72 -25.90
N VAL A 3 6.47 7.00 -24.99
CA VAL A 3 6.03 5.66 -24.57
C VAL A 3 4.75 5.82 -23.77
N SER A 4 3.64 5.33 -24.31
CA SER A 4 2.37 5.22 -23.59
C SER A 4 2.47 4.05 -22.61
N MET A 5 2.69 4.33 -21.32
CA MET A 5 2.55 3.34 -20.26
C MET A 5 1.06 3.13 -19.98
N THR A 6 0.48 2.07 -20.51
CA THR A 6 -0.89 1.64 -20.16
C THR A 6 -0.86 0.87 -18.84
N ALA A 7 -1.10 1.59 -17.73
CA ALA A 7 -1.35 0.97 -16.44
C ALA A 7 -2.75 0.35 -16.40
N THR A 8 -2.92 -0.75 -15.64
CA THR A 8 -4.24 -1.34 -15.38
C THR A 8 -5.16 -0.29 -14.75
N GLN A 9 -6.36 -0.12 -15.29
CA GLN A 9 -7.34 0.80 -14.72
C GLN A 9 -7.79 0.29 -13.35
N VAL A 10 -7.57 1.11 -12.33
CA VAL A 10 -7.94 0.84 -10.95
C VAL A 10 -9.02 1.84 -10.53
N LYS A 11 -10.05 1.38 -9.84
CA LYS A 11 -11.17 2.20 -9.38
C LYS A 11 -10.73 3.18 -8.30
N VAL A 12 -9.91 2.69 -7.35
CA VAL A 12 -9.31 3.52 -6.30
C VAL A 12 -7.81 3.56 -6.50
N ASN A 13 -7.27 4.76 -6.40
CA ASN A 13 -5.86 5.05 -6.40
C ASN A 13 -5.61 6.27 -5.50
N ARG A 14 -5.42 6.01 -4.20
CA ARG A 14 -5.31 7.07 -3.19
C ARG A 14 -4.02 6.94 -2.40
N ALA A 15 -3.22 8.00 -2.40
CA ALA A 15 -2.04 8.11 -1.54
C ALA A 15 -2.46 8.44 -0.10
N LEU A 16 -1.79 7.84 0.86
CA LEU A 16 -2.01 7.99 2.30
C LEU A 16 -0.65 8.14 2.99
N SER A 17 -0.58 9.04 3.97
CA SER A 17 0.62 9.23 4.80
C SER A 17 0.32 8.75 6.21
N VAL A 18 1.06 7.76 6.68
CA VAL A 18 0.90 7.17 8.01
C VAL A 18 2.01 7.67 8.94
N PRO A 19 1.70 8.01 10.21
CA PRO A 19 2.70 8.46 11.17
C PRO A 19 3.86 7.47 11.34
N PRO A 20 5.06 7.94 11.75
CA PRO A 20 6.26 7.13 11.93
C PRO A 20 6.23 6.32 13.24
N VAL A 21 5.16 5.58 13.49
CA VAL A 21 4.98 4.70 14.65
C VAL A 21 4.68 3.28 14.17
N PRO A 22 5.07 2.23 14.92
CA PRO A 22 4.68 0.87 14.59
C PRO A 22 3.16 0.73 14.48
N PHE A 23 2.71 -0.04 13.49
CA PHE A 23 1.28 -0.32 13.29
C PHE A 23 1.08 -1.77 12.88
N ASP A 24 -0.10 -2.31 13.18
CA ASP A 24 -0.43 -3.69 12.89
C ASP A 24 -1.25 -3.80 11.60
N LEU A 25 -0.95 -4.82 10.79
CA LEU A 25 -1.72 -5.21 9.62
C LEU A 25 -2.18 -6.67 9.74
N PRO A 26 -3.38 -7.02 9.24
CA PRO A 26 -3.81 -8.40 9.19
C PRO A 26 -3.01 -9.21 8.17
N LEU A 27 -2.76 -10.49 8.46
CA LEU A 27 -2.18 -11.40 7.47
C LEU A 27 -3.20 -11.73 6.39
N MET A 28 -2.72 -11.84 5.14
CA MET A 28 -3.58 -12.20 4.00
C MET A 28 -4.18 -13.61 4.15
N ALA A 29 -3.38 -14.57 4.65
CA ALA A 29 -3.81 -15.96 4.80
C ALA A 29 -4.77 -16.18 5.98
N ASP A 30 -4.65 -15.35 7.03
CA ASP A 30 -5.48 -15.41 8.23
C ASP A 30 -5.67 -14.00 8.81
N PRO A 31 -6.81 -13.34 8.53
CA PRO A 31 -7.08 -11.98 9.02
C PRO A 31 -7.25 -11.86 10.54
N THR A 32 -7.31 -12.97 11.27
CA THR A 32 -7.34 -12.95 12.75
C THR A 32 -5.95 -12.78 13.36
N GLN A 33 -4.91 -13.01 12.56
CA GLN A 33 -3.53 -12.81 12.94
C GLN A 33 -3.03 -11.46 12.42
N MET A 34 -2.32 -10.76 13.30
CA MET A 34 -1.77 -9.44 13.02
C MET A 34 -0.24 -9.51 12.93
N VAL A 35 0.34 -8.72 12.03
CA VAL A 35 1.78 -8.49 11.92
C VAL A 35 2.10 -7.03 12.15
N THR A 36 3.09 -6.76 13.00
CA THR A 36 3.57 -5.41 13.26
C THR A 36 4.54 -4.97 12.18
N VAL A 37 4.27 -3.83 11.56
CA VAL A 37 5.15 -3.15 10.62
C VAL A 37 5.85 -2.01 11.33
N SER A 38 7.17 -2.12 11.45
CA SER A 38 8.01 -1.03 11.96
C SER A 38 8.19 0.06 10.90
N PRO A 39 8.16 1.36 11.27
CA PRO A 39 8.40 2.44 10.32
C PRO A 39 9.83 2.39 9.78
N PRO A 40 10.06 2.85 8.54
CA PRO A 40 11.40 2.95 7.98
C PRO A 40 12.22 3.96 8.78
N ALA A 41 13.45 3.59 9.13
CA ALA A 41 14.35 4.41 9.92
C ALA A 41 15.67 4.64 9.19
N ALA A 42 16.18 5.86 9.29
CA ALA A 42 17.52 6.24 8.85
C ALA A 42 18.33 6.76 10.06
N HIS A 43 19.56 7.23 9.81
CA HIS A 43 20.43 7.81 10.85
C HIS A 43 19.85 9.05 11.56
N ILE A 44 18.77 9.65 11.04
CA ILE A 44 18.06 10.81 11.60
C ILE A 44 16.78 10.39 12.37
N GLY A 45 16.43 9.10 12.35
CA GLY A 45 15.23 8.56 13.01
C GLY A 45 14.17 8.04 12.03
N PRO A 46 12.97 7.67 12.55
CA PRO A 46 11.90 7.10 11.75
C PRO A 46 11.14 8.16 10.93
N GLY A 47 10.79 7.82 9.69
CA GLY A 47 10.04 8.67 8.77
C GLY A 47 8.61 8.18 8.51
N PRO A 48 7.68 9.05 8.04
CA PRO A 48 6.32 8.66 7.72
C PRO A 48 6.27 7.55 6.65
N VAL A 49 5.30 6.65 6.78
CA VAL A 49 5.08 5.59 5.79
C VAL A 49 4.13 6.08 4.71
N GLN A 50 4.62 6.11 3.47
CA GLN A 50 3.80 6.41 2.30
C GLN A 50 3.09 5.14 1.83
N MET A 51 1.76 5.16 1.84
CA MET A 51 0.91 4.05 1.43
C MET A 51 0.03 4.43 0.25
N ARG A 52 -0.43 3.42 -0.49
CA ARG A 52 -1.33 3.61 -1.63
C ARG A 52 -2.44 2.58 -1.59
N LEU A 53 -3.67 3.04 -1.42
CA LEU A 53 -4.85 2.21 -1.56
C LEU A 53 -5.15 2.06 -3.05
N ILE A 54 -5.09 0.83 -3.54
CA ILE A 54 -5.38 0.47 -4.92
C ILE A 54 -6.50 -0.57 -4.92
N SER A 55 -7.59 -0.31 -5.64
CA SER A 55 -8.62 -1.32 -5.88
C SER A 55 -8.88 -1.47 -7.37
N TYR A 56 -8.99 -2.72 -7.84
CA TYR A 56 -9.40 -3.02 -9.21
C TYR A 56 -10.87 -3.46 -9.23
N GLU A 57 -11.56 -3.25 -10.34
CA GLU A 57 -12.81 -3.97 -10.62
C GLU A 57 -12.44 -5.25 -11.38
N LEU A 58 -12.94 -6.39 -10.92
CA LEU A 58 -12.83 -7.64 -11.67
C LEU A 58 -13.66 -7.46 -12.95
N ARG A 59 -13.04 -7.56 -14.13
CA ARG A 59 -13.76 -7.53 -15.40
C ARG A 59 -14.44 -8.89 -15.59
N GLU A 60 -15.75 -8.93 -15.83
CA GLU A 60 -16.39 -10.16 -16.32
C GLU A 60 -15.77 -10.53 -17.67
N GLY A 61 -15.21 -11.75 -17.77
CA GLY A 61 -14.68 -12.29 -19.03
C GLY A 61 -13.16 -12.29 -19.20
N GLN A 62 -12.37 -12.29 -18.12
CA GLN A 62 -10.99 -12.82 -18.16
C GLN A 62 -10.94 -14.29 -17.75
#